data_AF-A0A9D1FE67-F1
#
_entry.id   AF-A0A9D1FE67-F1
#
_cell.length_a   1.000
_cell.length_b   1.000
_cell.length_c   1.000
_cell.angle_alpha   90.00
_cell.angle_beta   90.00
_cell.angle_gamma   90.00
#
_symmetry.space_group_name_H-M   'P 1'
#
loop_
_entity.id
_entity.type
_entity.pdbx_description
1 polymer ?
#
loop_
_entity_poly.entity_id
_entity_poly.type
_entity_poly.pdbx_seq_one_letter_code
_entity_poly.pdbx_strand_id
1 'polypeptide(L)'
;MNDARHGFKRRAIVIGILLILAGALLFCLFRAGSRDITRFIMSSGSLDVNETLSLDEAGEDTYVLFFTRGGGTAYCAVIEERLFSYDISEISGQLPLASEKPYTLMISVYDADGEKQQLTWGVLNHSDASEVTVNGREAKLSPTQYGFSFFYLMEPYSGDITDEYTVVAN
;
A
#
# COMPACT_ATOMS: atom_id res chain seq x y z
N MET A 1 28.58 16.99 54.42
CA MET A 1 27.66 15.90 54.02
C MET A 1 26.59 16.33 52.99
N ASN A 2 26.54 17.60 52.55
CA ASN A 2 25.58 18.07 51.54
C ASN A 2 26.09 18.00 50.08
N ASP A 3 27.40 18.03 49.85
CA ASP A 3 27.98 18.01 48.49
C ASP A 3 27.84 16.66 47.76
N ALA A 4 28.07 15.55 48.46
CA ALA A 4 27.95 14.21 47.88
C ALA A 4 26.52 13.90 47.41
N ARG A 5 25.51 14.44 48.10
CA ARG A 5 24.09 14.26 47.79
C ARG A 5 23.68 15.04 46.53
N HIS A 6 24.32 16.18 46.28
CA HIS A 6 24.06 17.02 45.10
C HIS A 6 24.69 16.44 43.83
N GLY A 7 25.88 15.85 43.93
CA GLY A 7 26.55 15.15 42.82
C GLY A 7 25.81 13.89 42.37
N PHE A 8 25.25 13.12 43.31
CA PHE A 8 24.48 11.91 43.00
C PHE A 8 23.18 12.22 42.23
N LYS A 9 22.44 13.26 42.64
CA LYS A 9 21.20 13.69 41.95
C LYS A 9 21.47 14.16 40.52
N ARG A 10 22.55 14.92 40.29
CA ARG A 10 22.93 15.37 38.95
C ARG A 10 23.32 14.21 38.03
N ARG A 11 24.05 13.21 38.55
CA ARG A 11 24.41 11.99 37.80
C ARG A 11 23.18 11.15 37.44
N ALA A 12 22.23 10.99 38.36
CA ALA A 12 20.99 10.26 38.10
C ALA A 12 20.14 10.92 37.00
N ILE A 13 20.05 12.25 36.99
CA ILE A 13 19.33 12.99 35.92
C ILE A 13 20.00 12.79 34.56
N VAL A 14 21.34 12.89 34.49
CA VAL A 14 22.09 12.70 33.24
C VAL A 14 21.93 11.26 32.71
N ILE A 15 21.97 10.26 33.58
CA ILE A 15 21.72 8.86 33.22
C ILE A 15 20.29 8.69 32.69
N GLY A 16 19.30 9.31 33.35
CA GLY A 16 17.91 9.29 32.90
C GLY A 16 17.74 9.87 31.49
N ILE A 17 18.34 11.02 31.21
CA ILE A 17 18.29 11.64 29.88
C ILE A 17 19.00 10.76 28.83
N LEU A 18 20.15 10.18 29.16
CA LEU A 18 20.87 9.25 28.27
C LEU A 18 20.04 8.02 27.93
N LEU A 19 19.31 7.45 28.89
CA LEU A 19 18.42 6.32 28.65
C LEU A 19 17.23 6.69 27.75
N ILE A 20 16.66 7.88 27.92
CA ILE A 20 15.58 8.37 27.05
C ILE A 20 16.10 8.58 25.62
N LEU A 21 17.27 9.20 25.47
CA LEU A 21 17.87 9.43 24.14
C LEU A 21 18.27 8.11 23.48
N ALA A 22 18.84 7.17 24.22
CA ALA A 22 19.16 5.84 23.71
C ALA A 22 17.89 5.06 23.32
N GLY A 23 16.82 5.15 24.11
CA GLY A 23 15.52 4.58 23.79
C GLY A 23 14.89 5.20 22.55
N ALA A 24 14.93 6.53 22.41
CA ALA A 24 14.46 7.23 21.22
C ALA A 24 15.28 6.87 19.98
N LEU A 25 16.61 6.76 20.10
CA LEU A 25 17.48 6.32 19.00
C LEU A 25 17.17 4.87 18.60
N LEU A 26 17.00 3.97 19.57
CA LEU A 26 16.65 2.57 19.32
C LEU A 26 15.29 2.47 18.63
N PHE A 27 14.32 3.28 19.07
CA PHE A 27 13.00 3.39 18.45
C PHE A 27 13.08 3.91 17.01
N CYS A 28 13.87 4.95 16.76
CA CYS A 28 14.12 5.45 15.40
C CYS A 28 14.78 4.40 14.49
N LEU A 29 15.76 3.66 15.01
CA LEU A 29 16.44 2.59 14.26
C LEU A 29 15.52 1.41 13.97
N PHE A 30 14.71 0.99 14.94
CA PHE A 30 13.67 -0.02 14.72
C PHE A 30 12.67 0.42 13.65
N ARG A 31 12.19 1.67 13.75
CA ARG A 31 11.27 2.25 12.78
C ARG A 31 11.89 2.38 11.39
N ALA A 32 13.20 2.60 11.27
CA ALA A 32 13.87 2.65 9.97
C ALA A 32 14.07 1.26 9.34
N GLY A 33 14.29 0.22 10.17
CA GLY A 33 14.53 -1.14 9.68
C GLY A 33 13.28 -1.91 9.23
N SER A 34 12.11 -1.59 9.78
CA SER A 34 10.84 -2.29 9.51
C SER A 34 10.07 -1.76 8.30
N ARG A 35 10.43 -0.59 7.74
CA ARG A 35 9.66 0.12 6.70
C ARG A 35 10.09 -0.17 5.25
N ASP A 36 10.81 -1.27 5.00
CA ASP A 36 11.19 -1.64 3.64
C ASP A 36 10.08 -2.50 3.02
N ILE A 37 9.09 -1.83 2.40
CA ILE A 37 7.95 -2.51 1.76
C ILE A 37 8.39 -3.48 0.65
N THR A 38 9.46 -3.16 -0.09
CA THR A 38 9.97 -4.06 -1.14
C THR A 38 10.46 -5.37 -0.52
N ARG A 39 11.19 -5.30 0.60
CA ARG A 39 11.60 -6.50 1.34
C ARG A 39 10.39 -7.28 1.85
N PHE A 40 9.37 -6.60 2.37
CA PHE A 40 8.14 -7.25 2.80
C PHE A 40 7.48 -8.02 1.66
N ILE A 41 7.26 -7.37 0.51
CA ILE A 41 6.65 -7.96 -0.69
C ILE A 41 7.40 -9.23 -1.13
N MET A 42 8.73 -9.15 -1.22
CA MET A 42 9.57 -10.29 -1.63
C MET A 42 9.58 -11.45 -0.62
N SER A 43 9.43 -11.14 0.67
CA SER A 43 9.43 -12.16 1.74
C SER A 43 8.03 -12.73 2.02
N SER A 44 6.97 -12.11 1.51
CA SER A 44 5.60 -12.51 1.79
C SER A 44 5.20 -13.73 0.95
N GLY A 45 5.16 -14.89 1.60
CA GLY A 45 4.70 -16.13 0.98
C GLY A 45 3.24 -16.09 0.51
N SER A 46 2.42 -15.17 1.04
CA SER A 46 1.02 -15.00 0.62
C SER A 46 0.89 -14.31 -0.74
N LEU A 47 1.82 -13.42 -1.10
CA LEU A 47 1.78 -12.73 -2.38
C LEU A 47 2.30 -13.62 -3.51
N ASP A 48 3.33 -14.44 -3.26
CA ASP A 48 3.95 -15.30 -4.28
C ASP A 48 4.32 -14.52 -5.56
N VAL A 49 4.96 -13.37 -5.37
CA VAL A 49 5.24 -12.40 -6.44
C VAL A 49 6.35 -12.93 -7.35
N ASN A 50 6.00 -13.17 -8.61
CA ASN A 50 6.97 -13.38 -9.68
C ASN A 50 7.52 -12.04 -10.18
N GLU A 51 6.65 -11.06 -10.37
CA GLU A 51 7.03 -9.73 -10.84
C GLU A 51 6.13 -8.64 -10.26
N THR A 52 6.73 -7.56 -9.77
CA THR A 52 6.04 -6.32 -9.42
C THR A 52 5.84 -5.48 -10.68
N LEU A 53 4.59 -5.19 -11.03
CA LEU A 53 4.23 -4.38 -12.20
C LEU A 53 4.12 -2.89 -11.85
N SER A 54 3.55 -2.59 -10.68
CA SER A 54 3.49 -1.24 -10.13
C SER A 54 3.26 -1.30 -8.61
N LEU A 55 3.74 -0.29 -7.89
CA LEU A 55 3.54 -0.10 -6.46
C LEU A 55 3.27 1.37 -6.19
N ASP A 56 2.09 1.66 -5.65
CA ASP A 56 1.66 3.02 -5.36
C ASP A 56 1.42 3.25 -3.87
N GLU A 57 1.91 4.37 -3.35
CA GLU A 57 1.43 4.94 -2.09
C GLU A 57 0.04 5.54 -2.32
N ALA A 58 -0.97 4.94 -1.70
CA ALA A 58 -2.38 5.27 -1.92
C ALA A 58 -3.04 6.00 -0.74
N GLY A 59 -2.31 6.13 0.38
CA GLY A 59 -2.69 6.85 1.59
C GLY A 59 -1.49 7.00 2.53
N GLU A 60 -1.69 7.54 3.73
CA GLU A 60 -0.60 7.79 4.70
C GLU A 60 0.13 6.49 5.09
N ASP A 61 -0.60 5.38 5.16
CA ASP A 61 -0.08 4.06 5.57
C ASP A 61 -0.65 2.94 4.66
N THR A 62 -1.01 3.25 3.41
CA THR A 62 -1.65 2.28 2.51
C THR A 62 -0.94 2.24 1.17
N TYR A 63 -0.66 1.04 0.70
CA TYR A 63 -0.02 0.78 -0.58
C TYR A 63 -0.89 -0.13 -1.43
N VAL A 64 -0.91 0.14 -2.73
CA VAL A 64 -1.54 -0.71 -3.74
C VAL A 64 -0.44 -1.33 -4.59
N LEU A 65 -0.39 -2.65 -4.58
CA LEU A 65 0.58 -3.44 -5.33
C LEU A 65 -0.11 -4.15 -6.48
N PHE A 66 0.35 -3.89 -7.70
CA PHE A 66 0.01 -4.68 -8.88
C PHE A 66 1.17 -5.62 -9.21
N PHE A 67 0.87 -6.91 -9.36
CA PHE A 67 1.92 -7.92 -9.52
C PHE A 67 1.44 -9.14 -10.32
N THR A 68 2.37 -9.97 -10.77
CA THR A 68 2.06 -11.29 -11.36
C THR A 68 2.55 -12.40 -10.44
N ARG A 69 1.85 -13.53 -10.44
CA ARG A 69 2.30 -14.81 -9.85
C ARG A 69 2.86 -15.78 -10.91
N GLY A 70 3.23 -15.23 -12.08
CA GLY A 70 3.47 -15.99 -13.30
C GLY A 70 2.22 -16.10 -14.18
N GLY A 71 2.44 -16.31 -15.48
CA GLY A 71 1.37 -16.25 -16.49
C GLY A 71 0.91 -14.82 -16.79
N GLY A 72 0.21 -14.63 -17.91
CA GLY A 72 -0.22 -13.32 -18.43
C GLY A 72 -1.37 -12.65 -17.68
N THR A 73 -1.41 -12.77 -16.36
CA THR A 73 -2.46 -12.21 -15.49
C THR A 73 -1.85 -11.36 -14.39
N ALA A 74 -2.52 -10.25 -14.07
CA ALA A 74 -2.19 -9.38 -12.95
C ALA A 74 -3.12 -9.65 -11.76
N TYR A 75 -2.56 -9.45 -10.57
CA TYR A 75 -3.23 -9.39 -9.29
C TYR A 75 -3.06 -8.00 -8.69
N CYS A 76 -3.99 -7.63 -7.82
CA CYS A 76 -3.91 -6.41 -7.03
C CYS A 76 -3.96 -6.76 -5.55
N ALA A 77 -3.07 -6.17 -4.74
CA ALA A 77 -3.09 -6.31 -3.30
C ALA A 77 -3.10 -4.93 -2.62
N VAL A 78 -3.84 -4.86 -1.51
CA VAL A 78 -3.79 -3.72 -0.59
C VAL A 78 -2.91 -4.10 0.58
N ILE A 79 -1.89 -3.28 0.84
CA ILE A 79 -0.90 -3.49 1.90
C ILE A 79 -1.00 -2.29 2.84
N GLU A 80 -1.19 -2.56 4.12
CA GLU A 80 -1.22 -1.55 5.16
C GLU A 80 0.09 -1.54 5.94
N GLU A 81 0.62 -0.35 6.15
CA GLU A 81 1.71 -0.13 7.08
C GLU A 81 1.18 -0.12 8.51
N ARG A 82 1.84 -0.91 9.36
CA ARG A 82 1.64 -0.90 10.81
C ARG A 82 2.88 -0.32 11.47
N LEU A 83 2.77 -0.03 12.77
CA LEU A 83 3.83 0.63 13.55
C LEU A 83 5.23 0.01 13.36
N PHE A 84 5.32 -1.31 13.16
CA PHE A 84 6.59 -2.04 12.96
C PHE A 84 6.52 -3.14 11.90
N SER A 85 5.50 -3.18 11.05
CA SER A 85 5.29 -4.25 10.08
C SER A 85 4.42 -3.77 8.92
N TYR A 86 4.17 -4.68 7.98
CA TYR A 86 3.13 -4.52 6.98
C TYR A 86 2.17 -5.69 7.08
N ASP A 87 0.90 -5.43 6.83
CA ASP A 87 -0.14 -6.44 6.72
C ASP A 87 -0.76 -6.39 5.32
N ILE A 88 -1.19 -7.54 4.81
CA ILE A 88 -1.93 -7.61 3.55
C ILE A 88 -3.41 -7.60 3.91
N SER A 89 -4.08 -6.48 3.66
CA SER A 89 -5.51 -6.33 3.93
C SER A 89 -6.36 -7.06 2.90
N GLU A 90 -5.90 -7.11 1.65
CA GLU A 90 -6.62 -7.75 0.57
C GLU A 90 -5.67 -8.25 -0.51
N ILE A 91 -5.98 -9.41 -1.08
CA ILE A 91 -5.47 -9.85 -2.38
C ILE A 91 -6.69 -10.04 -3.26
N SER A 92 -6.93 -9.05 -4.12
CA SER A 92 -8.05 -9.06 -5.04
C SER A 92 -7.89 -10.16 -6.09
N GLY A 93 -8.91 -10.32 -6.95
CA GLY A 93 -8.93 -11.30 -8.02
C GLY A 93 -7.82 -11.12 -9.06
N GLN A 94 -7.92 -11.87 -10.16
CA GLN A 94 -6.97 -11.80 -11.27
C GLN A 94 -7.61 -11.20 -12.52
N LEU A 95 -6.85 -10.38 -13.23
CA LEU A 95 -7.24 -9.84 -14.53
C LEU A 95 -6.20 -10.21 -15.60
N PRO A 96 -6.63 -10.54 -16.83
CA PRO A 96 -5.69 -10.77 -17.93
C PRO A 96 -4.99 -9.46 -18.30
N LEU A 97 -3.66 -9.51 -18.46
CA LEU A 97 -2.85 -8.39 -18.93
C LEU A 97 -3.03 -8.13 -20.44
N ALA A 98 -3.34 -9.17 -21.19
CA ALA A 98 -3.68 -9.09 -22.60
C ALA A 98 -5.19 -9.34 -22.77
N SER A 99 -5.91 -8.34 -23.24
CA SER A 99 -7.33 -8.43 -23.55
C SER A 99 -7.62 -7.68 -24.83
N GLU A 100 -8.53 -8.20 -25.65
CA GLU A 100 -9.06 -7.47 -26.81
C GLU A 100 -9.92 -6.27 -26.40
N LYS A 101 -10.38 -6.26 -25.14
CA LYS A 101 -11.12 -5.12 -24.59
C LYS A 101 -10.15 -3.98 -24.28
N PRO A 102 -10.56 -2.72 -24.46
CA PRO A 102 -9.73 -1.56 -24.12
C PRO A 102 -9.37 -1.53 -22.62
N TYR A 103 -10.22 -2.13 -21.79
CA TYR A 103 -9.97 -2.29 -20.37
C TYR A 103 -10.68 -3.52 -19.80
N THR A 104 -10.23 -3.97 -18.63
CA THR A 104 -10.92 -4.96 -17.79
C THR A 104 -10.92 -4.46 -16.35
N LEU A 105 -12.01 -4.70 -15.61
CA LEU A 105 -12.16 -4.23 -14.23
C LEU A 105 -12.49 -5.38 -13.27
N MET A 106 -12.18 -5.16 -12.00
CA MET A 106 -12.46 -6.03 -10.88
C MET A 106 -12.84 -5.17 -9.67
N ILE A 107 -13.76 -5.68 -8.86
CA ILE A 107 -14.15 -5.07 -7.60
C ILE A 107 -13.96 -6.10 -6.50
N SER A 108 -13.32 -5.71 -5.41
CA SER A 108 -13.21 -6.49 -4.19
C SER A 108 -13.63 -5.65 -2.98
N VAL A 109 -14.18 -6.33 -1.97
CA VAL A 109 -14.57 -5.72 -0.70
C VAL A 109 -13.77 -6.39 0.40
N TYR A 110 -13.10 -5.60 1.22
CA TYR A 110 -12.20 -6.08 2.27
C TYR A 110 -12.44 -5.31 3.57
N ASP A 111 -11.92 -5.85 4.67
CA ASP A 111 -11.96 -5.21 5.97
C ASP A 111 -10.64 -4.47 6.20
N ALA A 112 -10.71 -3.18 6.48
CA ALA A 112 -9.58 -2.36 6.88
C ALA A 112 -9.89 -1.76 8.25
N ASP A 113 -9.17 -2.21 9.27
CA ASP A 113 -9.34 -1.75 10.66
C ASP A 113 -10.79 -1.82 11.20
N GLY A 114 -11.55 -2.84 10.81
CA GLY A 114 -12.94 -3.06 11.23
C GLY A 114 -13.97 -2.30 10.42
N GLU A 115 -13.55 -1.54 9.41
CA GLU A 115 -14.41 -0.85 8.46
C GLU A 115 -14.35 -1.54 7.09
N LYS A 116 -15.51 -1.72 6.45
CA LYS A 116 -15.54 -2.31 5.11
C LYS A 116 -15.11 -1.30 4.07
N GLN A 117 -14.11 -1.66 3.27
CA GLN A 117 -13.62 -0.90 2.14
C GLN A 117 -13.92 -1.64 0.84
N GLN A 118 -14.09 -0.87 -0.22
CA GLN A 118 -14.19 -1.35 -1.60
C GLN A 118 -12.95 -0.92 -2.36
N LEU A 119 -12.34 -1.86 -3.07
CA LEU A 119 -11.30 -1.61 -4.06
C LEU A 119 -11.91 -1.92 -5.43
N THR A 120 -12.03 -0.89 -6.26
CA THR A 120 -12.30 -1.04 -7.69
C THR A 120 -10.98 -0.84 -8.43
N TRP A 121 -10.57 -1.78 -9.27
CA TRP A 121 -9.33 -1.65 -10.05
C TRP A 121 -9.46 -2.29 -11.41
N GLY A 122 -8.52 -1.98 -12.31
CA GLY A 122 -8.52 -2.58 -13.63
C GLY A 122 -7.26 -2.32 -14.43
N VAL A 123 -7.21 -2.93 -15.62
CA VAL A 123 -6.14 -2.81 -16.60
C VAL A 123 -6.65 -1.99 -17.78
N LEU A 124 -5.90 -0.97 -18.19
CA LEU A 124 -6.10 -0.16 -19.39
C LEU A 124 -5.05 -0.58 -20.41
N ASN A 125 -5.49 -1.17 -21.52
CA ASN A 125 -4.59 -1.67 -22.56
C ASN A 125 -4.05 -0.57 -23.49
N HIS A 126 -4.48 0.68 -23.28
CA HIS A 126 -4.02 1.85 -24.00
C HIS A 126 -3.40 2.85 -23.01
N SER A 127 -2.12 3.18 -23.19
CA SER A 127 -1.33 4.00 -22.27
C SER A 127 -1.60 5.51 -22.36
N ASP A 128 -2.52 5.95 -23.21
CA ASP A 128 -2.86 7.35 -23.50
C ASP A 128 -4.04 7.88 -22.68
N ALA A 129 -4.65 7.03 -21.84
CA ALA A 129 -5.64 7.47 -20.87
C ALA A 129 -5.04 8.50 -19.91
N SER A 130 -5.58 9.72 -19.91
CA SER A 130 -5.21 10.75 -18.94
C SER A 130 -6.12 10.77 -17.72
N GLU A 131 -7.35 10.26 -17.85
CA GLU A 131 -8.33 10.28 -16.78
C GLU A 131 -9.22 9.03 -16.85
N VAL A 132 -9.45 8.42 -15.70
CA VAL A 132 -10.44 7.35 -15.54
C VAL A 132 -11.35 7.73 -14.40
N THR A 133 -12.65 7.68 -14.66
CA THR A 133 -13.69 7.94 -13.66
C THR A 133 -14.45 6.65 -13.40
N VAL A 134 -14.55 6.28 -12.12
CA VAL A 134 -15.34 5.13 -11.64
C VAL A 134 -16.40 5.69 -10.71
N ASN A 135 -17.68 5.40 -10.98
CA ASN A 135 -18.83 5.91 -10.21
C ASN A 135 -18.81 7.45 -10.04
N GLY A 136 -18.39 8.16 -11.08
CA GLY A 136 -18.28 9.63 -11.08
C GLY A 136 -17.12 10.18 -10.22
N ARG A 137 -16.23 9.31 -9.73
CA ARG A 137 -15.02 9.67 -8.97
C ARG A 137 -13.78 9.36 -9.77
N GLU A 138 -12.80 10.25 -9.72
CA GLU A 138 -11.52 10.07 -10.39
C GLU A 138 -10.77 8.89 -9.74
N ALA A 139 -10.44 7.89 -10.56
CA ALA A 139 -9.60 6.78 -10.18
C ALA A 139 -8.13 7.15 -10.40
N LYS A 140 -7.25 6.67 -9.52
CA LYS A 140 -5.83 6.87 -9.66
C LYS A 140 -5.28 5.99 -10.76
N LEU A 141 -4.48 6.59 -11.64
CA LEU A 141 -3.74 5.88 -12.68
C LEU A 141 -2.36 5.44 -12.17
N SER A 142 -1.99 4.22 -12.54
CA SER A 142 -0.73 3.57 -12.19
C SER A 142 -0.07 3.05 -13.45
N PRO A 143 0.70 3.90 -14.16
CA PRO A 143 1.30 3.53 -15.43
C PRO A 143 2.39 2.47 -15.25
N THR A 144 2.50 1.55 -16.21
CA THR A 144 3.56 0.54 -16.23
C THR A 144 4.55 0.79 -17.36
N GLN A 145 5.73 0.17 -17.26
CA GLN A 145 6.73 0.20 -18.33
C GLN A 145 6.34 -0.62 -19.58
N TYR A 146 5.21 -1.34 -19.53
CA TYR A 146 4.79 -2.29 -20.55
C TYR A 146 3.77 -1.74 -21.56
N GLY A 147 3.50 -0.44 -21.52
CA GLY A 147 2.56 0.20 -22.46
C GLY A 147 1.09 -0.02 -22.13
N PHE A 148 0.79 -0.51 -20.92
CA PHE A 148 -0.54 -0.51 -20.31
C PHE A 148 -0.47 0.18 -18.95
N SER A 149 -1.61 0.58 -18.42
CA SER A 149 -1.71 1.22 -17.10
C SER A 149 -2.73 0.47 -16.25
N PHE A 150 -2.52 0.42 -14.95
CA PHE A 150 -3.61 0.10 -14.03
C PHE A 150 -4.37 1.36 -13.65
N PHE A 151 -5.61 1.18 -13.23
CA PHE A 151 -6.35 2.19 -12.49
C PHE A 151 -6.93 1.58 -11.23
N TYR A 152 -7.13 2.39 -10.21
CA TYR A 152 -7.85 1.97 -9.01
C TYR A 152 -8.54 3.11 -8.28
N LEU A 153 -9.60 2.77 -7.57
CA LEU A 153 -10.34 3.62 -6.65
C LEU A 153 -10.58 2.82 -5.37
N MET A 154 -10.23 3.42 -4.23
CA MET A 154 -10.56 2.88 -2.92
C MET A 154 -11.56 3.79 -2.25
N GLU A 155 -12.62 3.19 -1.69
CA GLU A 155 -13.68 3.93 -1.03
C GLU A 155 -14.38 3.10 0.05
N PRO A 156 -15.02 3.74 1.05
CA PRO A 156 -15.84 3.03 2.00
C PRO A 156 -16.93 2.23 1.31
N TYR A 157 -17.14 0.98 1.71
CA TYR A 157 -18.14 0.12 1.12
C TYR A 157 -19.55 0.63 1.47
N SER A 158 -20.31 1.04 0.45
CA SER A 158 -21.64 1.64 0.61
C SER A 158 -22.78 0.63 0.72
N GLY A 159 -22.52 -0.66 0.46
CA GLY A 159 -23.53 -1.71 0.42
C GLY A 159 -23.98 -2.10 -0.99
N ASP A 160 -23.75 -1.23 -1.98
CA ASP A 160 -24.09 -1.46 -3.38
C ASP A 160 -22.82 -1.48 -4.24
N ILE A 161 -22.69 -2.49 -5.09
CA ILE A 161 -21.64 -2.55 -6.11
C ILE A 161 -22.24 -1.99 -7.39
N THR A 162 -21.83 -0.77 -7.75
CA THR A 162 -22.18 -0.15 -9.04
C THR A 162 -20.98 -0.17 -9.97
N ASP A 163 -21.23 -0.57 -11.21
CA ASP A 163 -20.20 -0.77 -12.25
C ASP A 163 -20.23 0.36 -13.31
N GLU A 164 -20.60 1.59 -12.92
CA GLU A 164 -20.56 2.71 -13.86
C GLU A 164 -19.15 3.27 -13.95
N TYR A 165 -18.58 3.34 -15.16
CA TYR A 165 -17.27 3.93 -15.37
C TYR A 165 -17.21 4.66 -16.72
N THR A 166 -16.32 5.64 -16.79
CA THR A 166 -15.99 6.38 -18.01
C THR A 166 -14.47 6.44 -18.12
N VAL A 167 -13.94 6.07 -19.27
CA VAL A 167 -12.51 6.21 -19.59
C VAL A 167 -12.38 7.36 -20.57
N VAL A 168 -11.61 8.39 -20.20
CA VAL A 168 -11.29 9.51 -21.07
C VAL A 168 -9.84 9.34 -21.52
N ALA A 169 -9.68 8.92 -22.78
CA ALA A 169 -8.40 8.86 -23.47
C ALA A 169 -8.18 10.11 -24.34
N ASN A 170 -6.94 10.55 -24.44
CA ASN A 170 -6.54 11.66 -25.31
C ASN A 170 -6.35 11.24 -26.77
#